data_AF-A0A9Q8WFU7-F1
#
_entry.id   AF-A0A9Q8WFU7-F1
#
_cell.length_a   1.000
_cell.length_b   1.000
_cell.length_c   1.000
_cell.angle_alpha   90.00
_cell.angle_beta   90.00
_cell.angle_gamma   90.00
#
_symmetry.space_group_name_H-M   'P 1'
#
loop_
_entity.id
_entity.type
_entity.pdbx_description
1 polymer ?
#
loop_
_entity_poly.entity_id
_entity_poly.type
_entity_poly.pdbx_seq_one_letter_code
_entity_poly.pdbx_strand_id
1 'polypeptide(L)'
;MNDGLNSSVKCHTPGLGYREPSAGMRESLRLDNNRISDECTSRHQISLRRATTLMSVPMSVVVVFTVQNGLGKDIWTLTPEQINEFFKLFYIGEHFYAFTVMFAKTNFLFFYLRLFSDEKFRRLTWGVIWACVISAVSFLVATSVQCWPISYTWTKWDGEHQGRCHDINVQTWAHASVNIALDVIVVAMPISQIVRLNWRWRQKVGAGNMMFAVALLITFVSILRLSSIKDFMKTSNPTCETISVVYFYDGDEQFNI
;
A
#
# COMPACT_ATOMS: atom_id res chain seq x y z
N MET A 1 -38.29 0.89 20.16
CA MET A 1 -37.98 2.29 20.54
C MET A 1 -37.21 2.20 21.85
N ASN A 2 -35.88 2.18 21.76
CA ASN A 2 -34.99 3.33 22.08
C ASN A 2 -34.90 3.47 23.60
N ASP A 3 -33.75 3.37 24.29
CA ASP A 3 -32.37 3.71 23.98
C ASP A 3 -31.42 2.96 24.93
N GLY A 4 -30.16 2.71 24.55
CA GLY A 4 -29.19 2.15 25.51
C GLY A 4 -27.80 1.73 25.03
N LEU A 5 -27.43 1.92 23.76
CA LEU A 5 -26.11 1.56 23.23
C LEU A 5 -25.35 2.80 22.77
N ASN A 6 -24.89 3.61 23.73
CA ASN A 6 -23.85 4.60 23.49
C ASN A 6 -22.84 4.60 24.65
N SER A 7 -22.13 3.49 24.80
CA SER A 7 -20.89 3.44 25.58
C SER A 7 -19.76 4.06 24.74
N SER A 8 -19.83 5.38 24.59
CA SER A 8 -18.65 6.20 24.28
C SER A 8 -17.64 5.98 25.41
N VAL A 9 -16.58 5.21 25.13
CA VAL A 9 -15.42 5.10 26.01
C VAL A 9 -14.70 6.45 25.97
N LYS A 10 -15.16 7.39 26.80
CA LYS A 10 -14.43 8.62 27.10
C LYS A 10 -13.17 8.23 27.85
N CYS A 11 -12.01 8.59 27.30
CA CYS A 11 -10.74 8.59 28.02
C CYS A 11 -10.86 9.60 29.18
N HIS A 12 -11.28 9.12 30.34
CA HIS A 12 -11.30 9.92 31.56
C HIS A 12 -9.90 9.86 32.18
N THR A 13 -9.17 10.97 32.15
CA THR A 13 -8.04 11.20 33.06
C THR A 13 -8.60 11.55 34.45
N PRO A 14 -8.39 10.74 35.50
CA PRO A 14 -8.78 11.13 36.84
C PRO A 14 -7.73 12.07 37.43
N GLY A 15 -8.12 13.33 37.65
CA GLY A 15 -7.39 14.26 38.49
C GLY A 15 -7.66 13.98 39.97
N LEU A 16 -6.57 13.89 40.73
CA LEU A 16 -6.40 14.18 42.16
C LEU A 16 -7.10 13.28 43.19
N GLY A 17 -6.27 12.55 43.95
CA GLY A 17 -6.63 11.85 45.19
C GLY A 17 -6.25 10.36 45.25
N TYR A 18 -4.99 9.98 44.95
CA TYR A 18 -4.61 8.56 44.93
C TYR A 18 -4.07 8.05 46.27
N ARG A 19 -4.88 7.24 46.96
CA ARG A 19 -4.37 6.13 47.77
C ARG A 19 -3.68 5.17 46.79
N GLU A 20 -2.41 4.83 47.00
CA GLU A 20 -1.69 3.94 46.08
C GLU A 20 -2.51 2.65 45.85
N PRO A 21 -2.74 2.22 44.60
CA PRO A 21 -3.47 0.98 44.34
C PRO A 21 -2.66 -0.20 44.88
N SER A 22 -3.34 -1.12 45.56
CA SER A 22 -2.75 -2.40 45.98
C SER A 22 -2.18 -3.15 44.76
N ALA A 23 -1.15 -3.97 44.95
CA ALA A 23 -0.43 -4.63 43.85
C ALA A 23 -1.37 -5.39 42.88
N GLY A 24 -2.39 -6.07 43.42
CA GLY A 24 -3.40 -6.78 42.62
C GLY A 24 -4.28 -5.84 41.77
N MET A 25 -4.54 -4.62 42.23
CA MET A 25 -5.32 -3.62 41.47
C MET A 25 -4.48 -2.97 40.35
N ARG A 26 -3.15 -2.87 40.51
CA ARG A 26 -2.26 -2.42 39.42
C ARG A 26 -2.18 -3.46 38.30
N GLU A 27 -2.24 -4.73 38.65
CA GLU A 27 -2.18 -5.82 37.68
C GLU A 27 -3.48 -5.98 36.90
N SER A 28 -4.65 -5.86 37.55
CA SER A 28 -5.94 -5.84 36.86
C SER A 28 -6.07 -4.63 35.92
N LEU A 29 -5.65 -3.44 36.35
CA LEU A 29 -5.62 -2.24 35.49
C LEU A 29 -4.68 -2.40 34.29
N ARG A 30 -3.52 -3.05 34.44
CA ARG A 30 -2.61 -3.35 33.32
C ARG A 30 -3.21 -4.33 32.32
N LEU A 31 -3.89 -5.38 32.81
CA LEU A 31 -4.55 -6.36 31.95
C LEU A 31 -5.71 -5.74 31.18
N ASP A 32 -6.51 -4.90 31.84
CA ASP A 32 -7.64 -4.22 31.21
C ASP A 32 -7.18 -3.18 30.17
N ASN A 33 -6.12 -2.41 30.48
CA ASN A 33 -5.53 -1.48 29.54
C ASN A 33 -4.95 -2.17 28.29
N ASN A 34 -4.28 -3.32 28.45
CA ASN A 34 -3.80 -4.12 27.31
C ASN A 34 -4.97 -4.66 26.48
N ARG A 35 -6.05 -5.15 27.13
CA ARG A 35 -7.25 -5.65 26.46
C ARG A 35 -7.95 -4.57 25.64
N ILE A 36 -8.11 -3.37 26.20
CA ILE A 36 -8.71 -2.21 25.52
C ILE A 36 -7.84 -1.74 24.35
N SER A 37 -6.51 -1.70 24.52
CA SER A 37 -5.56 -1.38 23.46
C SER A 37 -5.63 -2.38 22.29
N ASP A 38 -5.72 -3.68 22.60
CA ASP A 38 -5.88 -4.73 21.60
C ASP A 38 -7.22 -4.62 20.87
N GLU A 39 -8.31 -4.35 21.58
CA GLU A 39 -9.65 -4.22 20.99
C GLU A 39 -9.76 -2.98 20.09
N CYS A 40 -9.20 -1.84 20.50
CA CYS A 40 -9.15 -0.61 19.71
C CYS A 40 -8.30 -0.79 18.43
N THR A 41 -7.13 -1.44 18.56
CA THR A 41 -6.26 -1.78 17.43
C THR A 41 -6.95 -2.75 16.47
N SER A 42 -7.70 -3.73 17.00
CA SER A 42 -8.48 -4.68 16.19
C SER A 42 -9.59 -3.97 15.40
N ARG A 43 -10.36 -3.06 16.02
CA ARG A 43 -11.39 -2.27 15.32
C ARG A 43 -10.77 -1.39 14.24
N HIS A 44 -9.66 -0.73 14.53
CA HIS A 44 -8.93 0.06 13.53
C HIS A 44 -8.45 -0.81 12.36
N GLN A 45 -7.89 -2.00 12.62
CA GLN A 45 -7.51 -2.92 11.55
C GLN A 45 -8.71 -3.41 10.71
N ILE A 46 -9.84 -3.72 11.34
CA ILE A 46 -11.05 -4.15 10.62
C ILE A 46 -11.55 -3.01 9.73
N SER A 47 -11.57 -1.78 10.23
CA SER A 47 -11.93 -0.58 9.46
C SER A 47 -10.96 -0.36 8.29
N LEU A 48 -9.65 -0.44 8.54
CA LEU A 48 -8.61 -0.32 7.51
C LEU A 48 -8.70 -1.40 6.43
N ARG A 49 -8.97 -2.65 6.81
CA ARG A 49 -9.17 -3.76 5.85
C ARG A 49 -10.38 -3.52 4.97
N ARG A 50 -11.51 -3.12 5.56
CA ARG A 50 -12.72 -2.74 4.82
C ARG A 50 -12.46 -1.57 3.87
N ALA A 51 -11.76 -0.55 4.34
CA ALA A 51 -11.35 0.59 3.51
C ALA A 51 -10.44 0.15 2.35
N THR A 52 -9.47 -0.73 2.60
CA THR A 52 -8.57 -1.26 1.56
C THR A 52 -9.37 -1.98 0.47
N THR A 53 -10.29 -2.88 0.85
CA THR A 53 -11.13 -3.61 -0.12
C THR A 53 -12.06 -2.69 -0.89
N LEU A 54 -12.57 -1.63 -0.24
CA LEU A 54 -13.42 -0.65 -0.91
C LEU A 54 -12.65 0.22 -1.89
N MET A 55 -11.37 0.52 -1.63
CA MET A 55 -10.54 1.32 -2.53
C MET A 55 -9.92 0.52 -3.67
N SER A 56 -9.73 -0.79 -3.51
CA SER A 56 -9.25 -1.66 -4.60
C SER A 56 -10.32 -1.91 -5.67
N VAL A 57 -11.61 -1.85 -5.33
CA VAL A 57 -12.70 -2.07 -6.30
C VAL A 57 -12.71 -1.00 -7.41
N PRO A 58 -12.65 0.32 -7.12
CA PRO A 58 -12.47 1.37 -8.12
C PRO A 58 -11.24 1.15 -9.00
N MET A 59 -10.12 0.70 -8.43
CA MET A 59 -8.90 0.41 -9.21
C MET A 59 -9.18 -0.67 -10.26
N SER A 60 -9.80 -1.78 -9.88
CA SER A 60 -10.15 -2.84 -10.82
C SER A 60 -11.09 -2.35 -11.91
N VAL A 61 -12.06 -1.50 -11.57
CA VAL A 61 -12.98 -0.90 -12.54
C VAL A 61 -12.22 0.00 -13.53
N VAL A 62 -11.35 0.88 -13.05
CA VAL A 62 -10.51 1.75 -13.90
C VAL A 62 -9.66 0.92 -14.85
N VAL A 63 -9.06 -0.18 -14.38
CA VAL A 63 -8.29 -1.10 -15.24
C VAL A 63 -9.16 -1.68 -16.34
N VAL A 64 -10.37 -2.17 -16.04
CA VAL A 64 -11.29 -2.71 -17.05
C VAL A 64 -11.64 -1.65 -18.10
N PHE A 65 -11.94 -0.42 -17.70
CA PHE A 65 -12.21 0.67 -18.64
C PHE A 65 -10.98 1.05 -19.47
N THR A 66 -9.79 0.97 -18.88
CA THR A 66 -8.52 1.24 -19.60
C THR A 66 -8.26 0.17 -20.67
N VAL A 67 -8.57 -1.10 -20.38
CA VAL A 67 -8.53 -2.21 -21.35
C VAL A 67 -9.49 -1.99 -22.51
N GLN A 68 -10.72 -1.55 -22.22
CA GLN A 68 -11.70 -1.25 -23.27
C GLN A 68 -11.28 -0.09 -24.17
N ASN A 69 -10.53 0.88 -23.63
CA ASN A 69 -10.04 2.06 -24.34
C ASN A 69 -8.65 1.88 -25.00
N GLY A 70 -8.14 0.64 -25.10
CA GLY A 70 -6.97 0.35 -25.92
C GLY A 70 -5.70 -0.11 -25.19
N LEU A 71 -5.76 -0.43 -23.89
CA LEU A 71 -4.65 -1.11 -23.22
C LEU A 71 -4.33 -2.41 -23.99
N GLY A 72 -3.06 -2.58 -24.41
CA GLY A 72 -2.63 -3.76 -25.18
C GLY A 72 -2.75 -3.67 -26.70
N LYS A 73 -3.22 -2.56 -27.25
CA LYS A 73 -3.23 -2.31 -28.70
C LYS A 73 -2.15 -1.29 -29.07
N ASP A 74 -1.61 -1.40 -30.27
CA ASP A 74 -0.67 -0.42 -30.80
C ASP A 74 -1.33 0.96 -30.83
N ILE A 75 -0.63 1.98 -30.33
CA ILE A 75 -1.18 3.34 -30.19
C ILE A 75 -1.62 3.94 -31.53
N TRP A 76 -0.99 3.49 -32.63
CA TRP A 76 -1.30 3.88 -34.01
C TRP A 76 -2.63 3.32 -34.54
N THR A 77 -3.22 2.35 -33.86
CA THR A 77 -4.52 1.74 -34.23
C THR A 77 -5.71 2.37 -33.50
N LEU A 78 -5.45 3.28 -32.54
CA LEU A 78 -6.46 3.90 -31.68
C LEU A 78 -6.91 5.25 -32.24
N THR A 79 -8.18 5.60 -32.03
CA THR A 79 -8.67 6.93 -32.40
C THR A 79 -8.15 8.00 -31.42
N PRO A 80 -8.03 9.27 -31.85
CA PRO A 80 -7.64 10.39 -30.98
C PRO A 80 -8.44 10.48 -29.67
N GLU A 81 -9.74 10.18 -29.72
CA GLU A 81 -10.62 10.19 -28.55
C GLU A 81 -10.26 9.05 -27.58
N GLN A 82 -9.99 7.85 -28.10
CA GLN A 82 -9.57 6.70 -27.29
C GLN A 82 -8.23 6.96 -26.61
N ILE A 83 -7.28 7.60 -27.30
CA ILE A 83 -5.97 7.96 -26.73
C ILE A 83 -6.13 8.97 -25.58
N ASN A 84 -6.97 10.00 -25.77
CA ASN A 84 -7.28 10.97 -24.72
C ASN A 84 -7.94 10.32 -23.48
N GLU A 85 -8.89 9.41 -23.71
CA GLU A 85 -9.61 8.73 -22.63
C GLU A 85 -8.70 7.73 -21.90
N PHE A 86 -7.84 7.02 -22.63
CA PHE A 86 -6.80 6.17 -22.08
C PHE A 86 -5.88 6.93 -21.12
N PHE A 87 -5.31 8.07 -21.54
CA PHE A 87 -4.40 8.84 -20.68
C PHE A 87 -5.10 9.42 -19.44
N LYS A 88 -6.38 9.81 -19.55
CA LYS A 88 -7.18 10.23 -18.39
C LYS A 88 -7.40 9.08 -17.39
N LEU A 89 -7.80 7.91 -17.89
CA LEU A 89 -8.01 6.72 -17.06
C LEU A 89 -6.71 6.25 -16.43
N PHE A 90 -5.60 6.32 -17.16
CA PHE A 90 -4.27 6.01 -16.65
C PHE A 90 -3.87 6.94 -15.50
N TYR A 91 -4.03 8.25 -15.68
CA TYR A 91 -3.77 9.24 -14.63
C TYR A 91 -4.60 9.00 -13.37
N ILE A 92 -5.89 8.70 -13.52
CA ILE A 92 -6.77 8.34 -12.38
C ILE A 92 -6.30 7.02 -11.73
N GLY A 93 -5.93 6.04 -12.54
CA GLY A 93 -5.43 4.75 -12.10
C GLY A 93 -4.17 4.85 -11.24
N GLU A 94 -3.23 5.73 -11.58
CA GLU A 94 -2.01 5.96 -10.79
C GLU A 94 -2.32 6.39 -9.35
N HIS A 95 -3.34 7.22 -9.15
CA HIS A 95 -3.76 7.67 -7.82
C HIS A 95 -4.33 6.50 -7.01
N PHE A 96 -5.24 5.73 -7.59
CA PHE A 96 -5.83 4.56 -6.93
C PHE A 96 -4.79 3.48 -6.63
N TYR A 97 -3.82 3.30 -7.52
CA TYR A 97 -2.69 2.40 -7.31
C TYR A 97 -1.85 2.82 -6.11
N ALA A 98 -1.46 4.10 -6.03
CA ALA A 98 -0.69 4.63 -4.92
C ALA A 98 -1.40 4.42 -3.57
N PHE A 99 -2.71 4.69 -3.50
CA PHE A 99 -3.50 4.41 -2.30
C PHE A 99 -3.50 2.91 -1.96
N THR A 100 -3.77 2.05 -2.94
CA THR A 100 -3.85 0.60 -2.72
C THR A 100 -2.54 0.05 -2.14
N VAL A 101 -1.40 0.42 -2.72
CA VAL A 101 -0.07 0.02 -2.22
C VAL A 101 0.15 0.52 -0.79
N MET A 102 -0.22 1.77 -0.51
CA MET A 102 -0.09 2.35 0.81
C MET A 102 -0.90 1.65 1.90
N PHE A 103 -2.17 1.38 1.61
CA PHE A 103 -3.04 0.67 2.52
C PHE A 103 -2.54 -0.77 2.76
N ALA A 104 -2.03 -1.43 1.72
CA ALA A 104 -1.42 -2.75 1.85
C ALA A 104 -0.24 -2.75 2.84
N LYS A 105 0.76 -1.86 2.64
CA LYS A 105 1.92 -1.74 3.54
C LYS A 105 1.51 -1.42 4.97
N THR A 106 0.56 -0.50 5.12
CA THR A 106 0.05 -0.06 6.42
C THR A 106 -0.61 -1.22 7.17
N ASN A 107 -1.37 -2.07 6.48
CA ASN A 107 -1.98 -3.28 7.06
C ASN A 107 -0.92 -4.25 7.62
N PHE A 108 0.16 -4.49 6.86
CA PHE A 108 1.28 -5.32 7.31
C PHE A 108 1.98 -4.72 8.54
N LEU A 109 2.24 -3.41 8.54
CA LEU A 109 2.89 -2.73 9.66
C LEU A 109 2.04 -2.74 10.93
N PHE A 110 0.72 -2.52 10.82
CA PHE A 110 -0.19 -2.66 11.95
C PHE A 110 -0.26 -4.10 12.47
N PHE A 111 -0.16 -5.09 11.58
CA PHE A 111 -0.05 -6.48 11.99
C PHE A 111 1.23 -6.72 12.81
N TYR A 112 2.36 -6.12 12.44
CA TYR A 112 3.61 -6.21 13.21
C TYR A 112 3.53 -5.54 14.58
N LEU A 113 2.85 -4.40 14.70
CA LEU A 113 2.60 -3.74 16.00
C LEU A 113 1.81 -4.63 16.98
N ARG A 114 0.95 -5.50 16.46
CA ARG A 114 0.18 -6.47 17.26
C ARG A 114 0.99 -7.72 17.59
N LEU A 115 1.83 -8.17 16.66
CA LEU A 115 2.62 -9.39 16.82
C LEU A 115 3.75 -9.21 17.84
N PHE A 116 4.39 -8.04 17.83
CA PHE A 116 5.54 -7.75 18.68
C PHE A 116 5.22 -6.65 19.68
N SER A 117 5.30 -6.99 20.96
CA SER A 117 5.06 -6.07 22.08
C SER A 117 6.31 -5.28 22.51
N ASP A 118 7.45 -5.47 21.85
CA ASP A 118 8.70 -4.75 22.17
C ASP A 118 8.60 -3.25 21.86
N GLU A 119 8.90 -2.40 22.84
CA GLU A 119 8.74 -0.95 22.73
C GLU A 119 9.67 -0.31 21.69
N LYS A 120 10.89 -0.83 21.54
CA LYS A 120 11.84 -0.33 20.54
C LYS A 120 11.37 -0.67 19.13
N PHE A 121 10.93 -1.91 18.93
CA PHE A 121 10.33 -2.34 17.68
C PHE A 121 9.08 -1.52 17.34
N ARG A 122 8.17 -1.29 18.29
CA ARG A 122 6.96 -0.47 18.05
C ARG A 122 7.29 0.94 17.59
N ARG A 123 8.32 1.57 18.16
CA ARG A 123 8.76 2.92 17.77
C ARG A 123 9.32 2.95 16.35
N LEU A 124 10.11 1.93 15.98
CA LEU A 124 10.62 1.75 14.62
C LEU A 124 9.47 1.54 13.62
N THR A 125 8.53 0.65 13.93
CA THR A 125 7.38 0.36 13.07
C THR A 125 6.53 1.59 12.83
N TRP A 126 6.29 2.42 13.84
CA TRP A 126 5.63 3.72 13.66
C TRP A 126 6.40 4.66 12.74
N GLY A 127 7.73 4.71 12.86
CA GLY A 127 8.59 5.47 11.95
C GLY A 127 8.42 5.02 10.49
N VAL A 128 8.37 3.71 10.25
CA VAL A 128 8.17 3.15 8.90
C VAL A 128 6.76 3.43 8.38
N ILE A 129 5.72 3.38 9.23
CA ILE A 129 4.36 3.79 8.84
C ILE A 129 4.37 5.25 8.34
N TRP A 130 4.97 6.17 9.10
CA TRP A 130 5.08 7.56 8.71
C TRP A 130 5.88 7.75 7.42
N ALA A 131 7.00 7.04 7.26
CA ALA A 131 7.79 7.09 6.04
C ALA A 131 6.99 6.64 4.81
N CYS A 132 6.23 5.55 4.92
CA CYS A 132 5.31 5.13 3.86
C CYS A 132 4.29 6.23 3.55
N VAL A 133 3.60 6.77 4.57
CA VAL A 133 2.55 7.79 4.37
C VAL A 133 3.11 9.04 3.69
N ILE A 134 4.25 9.52 4.16
CA ILE A 134 4.93 10.69 3.56
C ILE A 134 5.28 10.39 2.10
N SER A 135 5.90 9.24 1.82
CA SER A 135 6.32 8.89 0.46
C SER A 135 5.17 8.89 -0.55
N ALA A 136 4.00 8.36 -0.17
CA ALA A 136 2.85 8.32 -1.05
C ALA A 136 2.10 9.65 -1.14
N VAL A 137 2.02 10.41 -0.06
CA VAL A 137 1.47 11.77 -0.14
C VAL A 137 2.34 12.63 -1.05
N SER A 138 3.66 12.52 -0.95
CA SER A 138 4.58 13.20 -1.86
C SER A 138 4.37 12.77 -3.32
N PHE A 139 4.20 11.48 -3.58
CA PHE A 139 3.91 10.98 -4.92
C PHE A 139 2.57 11.50 -5.45
N LEU A 140 1.49 11.39 -4.68
CA LEU A 140 0.16 11.88 -5.06
C LEU A 140 0.16 13.38 -5.40
N VAL A 141 0.85 14.18 -4.59
CA VAL A 141 1.00 15.62 -4.85
C VAL A 141 1.80 15.83 -6.13
N ALA A 142 2.93 15.14 -6.32
CA ALA A 142 3.76 15.26 -7.51
C ALA A 142 3.00 14.89 -8.79
N THR A 143 2.25 13.78 -8.79
CA THR A 143 1.39 13.34 -9.89
C THR A 143 0.26 14.35 -10.13
N SER A 144 -0.34 14.89 -9.07
CA SER A 144 -1.41 15.91 -9.18
C SER A 144 -0.96 17.19 -9.88
N VAL A 145 0.31 17.56 -9.72
CA VAL A 145 0.90 18.77 -10.34
C VAL A 145 1.91 18.45 -11.44
N GLN A 146 1.85 17.25 -12.02
CA GLN A 146 2.87 16.77 -12.97
C GLN A 146 2.94 17.62 -14.25
N CYS A 147 1.84 18.25 -14.66
CA CYS A 147 1.77 19.16 -15.80
C CYS A 147 0.95 20.41 -15.49
N TRP A 148 1.35 21.52 -16.11
CA TRP A 148 0.64 22.79 -16.11
C TRP A 148 0.29 23.21 -17.54
N PRO A 149 -1.01 23.37 -17.89
CA PRO A 149 -2.21 23.03 -17.12
C PRO A 149 -2.38 21.50 -16.95
N ILE A 150 -3.14 21.06 -15.95
CA ILE A 150 -3.36 19.62 -15.67
C ILE A 150 -3.94 18.90 -16.90
N SER A 151 -4.77 19.58 -17.69
CA SER A 151 -5.33 19.04 -18.93
C SER A 151 -4.29 18.63 -19.97
N TYR A 152 -3.09 19.19 -19.87
CA TYR A 152 -1.99 18.83 -20.74
C TYR A 152 -1.49 17.40 -20.52
N THR A 153 -1.76 16.78 -19.36
CA THR A 153 -1.40 15.37 -19.10
C THR A 153 -1.98 14.41 -20.13
N TRP A 154 -3.23 14.62 -20.56
CA TRP A 154 -3.89 13.75 -21.54
C TRP A 154 -3.93 14.33 -22.94
N THR A 155 -3.66 15.62 -23.16
CA THR A 155 -3.61 16.21 -24.52
C THR A 155 -2.19 16.31 -25.10
N LYS A 156 -1.13 16.06 -24.32
CA LYS A 156 0.27 16.20 -24.78
C LYS A 156 0.61 15.37 -26.03
N TRP A 157 -0.09 14.26 -26.26
CA TRP A 157 0.25 13.31 -27.34
C TRP A 157 0.03 13.89 -28.76
N ASP A 158 -0.85 14.89 -28.92
CA ASP A 158 -1.15 15.49 -30.22
C ASP A 158 -0.11 16.53 -30.69
N GLY A 159 0.71 17.05 -29.77
CA GLY A 159 1.71 18.08 -30.05
C GLY A 159 1.13 19.45 -30.42
N GLU A 160 -0.19 19.62 -30.43
CA GLU A 160 -0.87 20.88 -30.76
C GLU A 160 -1.10 21.75 -29.51
N HIS A 161 -1.20 21.12 -28.35
CA HIS A 161 -1.40 21.83 -27.09
C HIS A 161 -0.08 22.32 -26.49
N GLN A 162 -0.11 23.54 -25.91
CA GLN A 162 1.03 24.08 -25.18
C GLN A 162 0.88 23.85 -23.67
N GLY A 163 1.92 23.31 -23.06
CA GLY A 163 2.02 23.11 -21.62
C GLY A 163 3.41 22.68 -21.22
N ARG A 164 3.67 22.67 -19.90
CA ARG A 164 4.94 22.20 -19.34
C ARG A 164 4.68 21.09 -18.34
N CYS A 165 5.36 19.97 -18.53
CA CYS A 165 5.36 18.86 -17.58
C CYS A 165 6.74 18.75 -16.93
N HIS A 166 6.77 18.23 -15.70
CA HIS A 166 8.01 17.74 -15.12
C HIS A 166 8.44 16.43 -15.82
N ASP A 167 9.68 16.01 -15.59
CA ASP A 167 10.21 14.76 -16.12
C ASP A 167 9.55 13.57 -15.40
N ILE A 168 8.54 12.99 -16.07
CA ILE A 168 7.74 11.87 -15.59
C ILE A 168 8.62 10.64 -15.37
N ASN A 169 9.69 10.47 -16.15
CA ASN A 169 10.58 9.33 -16.02
C ASN A 169 11.37 9.46 -14.71
N VAL A 170 11.96 10.62 -14.45
CA VAL A 170 12.70 10.87 -13.20
C VAL A 170 11.79 10.71 -11.99
N GLN A 171 10.57 11.25 -12.03
CA GLN A 171 9.58 11.07 -10.96
C GLN A 171 9.24 9.59 -10.73
N THR A 172 8.99 8.84 -11.79
CA THR A 172 8.65 7.42 -11.72
C THR A 172 9.81 6.60 -11.13
N TRP A 173 11.04 6.83 -11.56
CA TRP A 173 12.23 6.15 -11.03
C TRP A 173 12.48 6.47 -9.56
N ALA A 174 12.33 7.74 -9.17
CA ALA A 174 12.46 8.17 -7.78
C ALA A 174 11.40 7.49 -6.90
N HIS A 175 10.14 7.48 -7.35
CA HIS A 175 9.07 6.83 -6.61
C HIS A 175 9.25 5.31 -6.53
N ALA A 176 9.59 4.64 -7.63
CA ALA A 176 9.80 3.20 -7.68
C ALA A 176 10.94 2.77 -6.74
N SER A 177 12.07 3.48 -6.75
CA SER A 177 13.22 3.17 -5.88
C SER A 177 12.87 3.31 -4.40
N VAL A 178 12.20 4.39 -3.99
CA VAL A 178 11.73 4.59 -2.61
C VAL A 178 10.72 3.52 -2.21
N ASN A 179 9.78 3.19 -3.10
CA ASN A 179 8.75 2.20 -2.83
C ASN A 179 9.34 0.81 -2.61
N ILE A 180 10.33 0.42 -3.43
CA ILE A 180 11.08 -0.85 -3.28
C ILE A 180 11.91 -0.84 -2.00
N ALA A 181 12.61 0.25 -1.68
CA ALA A 181 13.38 0.35 -0.45
C ALA A 181 12.49 0.17 0.79
N LEU A 182 11.31 0.79 0.80
CA LEU A 182 10.32 0.61 1.87
C LEU A 182 9.80 -0.83 1.93
N ASP A 183 9.57 -1.50 0.80
CA ASP A 183 9.18 -2.92 0.77
C ASP A 183 10.24 -3.79 1.45
N VAL A 184 11.52 -3.59 1.14
CA VAL A 184 12.63 -4.32 1.76
C VAL A 184 12.68 -4.08 3.27
N ILE A 185 12.50 -2.83 3.73
CA ILE A 185 12.50 -2.49 5.17
C ILE A 185 11.34 -3.18 5.90
N VAL A 186 10.14 -3.14 5.33
CA VAL A 186 8.95 -3.80 5.89
C VAL A 186 9.20 -5.30 6.04
N VAL A 187 9.79 -5.94 5.04
CA VAL A 187 10.08 -7.38 5.05
C VAL A 187 11.23 -7.75 5.99
N ALA A 188 12.25 -6.90 6.11
CA ALA A 188 13.41 -7.16 6.97
C ALA A 188 13.10 -7.02 8.47
N MET A 189 12.15 -6.14 8.84
CA MET A 189 11.74 -5.92 10.23
C MET A 189 11.43 -7.19 11.03
N PRO A 190 10.52 -8.09 10.59
CA PRO A 190 10.21 -9.32 11.33
C PRO A 190 11.41 -10.26 11.50
N ILE A 191 12.28 -10.35 10.49
CA ILE A 191 13.46 -11.24 10.50
C ILE A 191 14.42 -10.79 11.60
N SER A 192 14.67 -9.48 11.70
CA SER A 192 15.57 -8.92 12.73
C SER A 192 15.09 -9.20 14.15
N GLN A 193 13.77 -9.23 14.39
CA GLN A 193 13.19 -9.52 15.70
C GLN A 193 13.28 -11.01 16.04
N ILE A 194 12.98 -11.90 15.08
CA ILE A 194 13.06 -13.36 15.30
C ILE A 194 14.47 -13.79 15.71
N VAL A 195 15.50 -13.25 15.05
CA VAL A 195 16.91 -13.60 15.36
C VAL A 195 17.31 -13.14 16.76
N ARG A 196 16.71 -12.06 17.26
CA ARG A 196 17.05 -11.46 18.56
C ARG A 196 16.24 -12.02 19.72
N LEU A 197 15.12 -12.70 19.46
CA LEU A 197 14.19 -13.20 20.48
C LEU A 197 14.45 -14.67 20.85
N ASN A 198 14.95 -14.91 22.07
CA ASN A 198 15.19 -16.24 22.64
C ASN A 198 13.91 -16.88 23.23
N TRP A 199 12.90 -17.16 22.38
CA TRP A 199 11.57 -17.61 22.82
C TRP A 199 11.47 -19.12 23.12
N ARG A 200 10.68 -19.48 24.15
CA ARG A 200 10.28 -20.88 24.46
C ARG A 200 9.50 -21.46 23.28
N TRP A 201 9.92 -22.64 22.80
CA TRP A 201 9.50 -23.30 21.56
C TRP A 201 7.98 -23.28 21.25
N ARG A 202 7.09 -23.38 22.24
CA ARG A 202 5.64 -23.41 22.01
C ARG A 202 5.05 -22.09 21.51
N GLN A 203 5.55 -20.94 21.96
CA GLN A 203 5.13 -19.62 21.41
C GLN A 203 5.81 -19.32 20.07
N LYS A 204 7.00 -19.91 19.86
CA LYS A 204 7.77 -19.83 18.60
C LYS A 204 7.07 -20.51 17.43
N VAL A 205 6.34 -21.61 17.67
CA VAL A 205 5.61 -22.35 16.62
C VAL A 205 4.34 -21.62 16.16
N GLY A 206 3.57 -21.02 17.08
CA GLY A 206 2.35 -20.27 16.74
C GLY A 206 2.63 -19.00 15.93
N ALA A 207 3.61 -18.20 16.37
CA ALA A 207 4.06 -17.02 15.61
C ALA A 207 4.84 -17.41 14.35
N GLY A 208 5.66 -18.46 14.43
CA GLY A 208 6.50 -18.95 13.32
C GLY A 208 5.69 -19.38 12.10
N ASN A 209 4.58 -20.10 12.28
CA ASN A 209 3.76 -20.57 11.14
C ASN A 209 3.10 -19.43 10.37
N MET A 210 2.63 -18.39 11.08
CA MET A 210 2.03 -17.22 10.44
C MET A 210 3.08 -16.36 9.73
N MET A 211 4.27 -16.20 10.33
CA MET A 211 5.37 -15.47 9.71
C MET A 211 5.96 -16.21 8.51
N PHE A 212 6.00 -17.54 8.55
CA PHE A 212 6.47 -18.37 7.44
C PHE A 212 5.51 -18.30 6.24
N ALA A 213 4.19 -18.36 6.47
CA ALA A 213 3.21 -18.19 5.41
C ALA A 213 3.29 -16.81 4.75
N VAL A 214 3.45 -15.75 5.56
CA VAL A 214 3.64 -14.38 5.04
C VAL A 214 4.97 -14.26 4.28
N ALA A 215 6.05 -14.84 4.80
CA ALA A 215 7.36 -14.81 4.14
C ALA A 215 7.33 -15.52 2.77
N LEU A 216 6.70 -16.69 2.67
CA LEU A 216 6.54 -17.42 1.41
C LEU A 216 5.72 -16.65 0.37
N LEU A 217 4.65 -15.99 0.81
CA LEU A 217 3.79 -15.22 -0.08
C LEU A 217 4.53 -13.98 -0.62
N ILE A 218 5.35 -13.35 0.22
CA ILE A 218 6.16 -12.19 -0.16
C ILE A 218 7.31 -12.57 -1.11
N THR A 219 8.02 -13.67 -0.87
CA THR A 219 9.08 -14.13 -1.78
C THR A 219 8.51 -14.50 -3.14
N PHE A 220 7.35 -15.16 -3.17
CA PHE A 220 6.67 -15.48 -4.43
C PHE A 220 6.30 -14.22 -5.23
N VAL A 221 5.66 -13.23 -4.60
CA VAL A 221 5.31 -11.95 -5.25
C VAL A 221 6.55 -11.16 -5.70
N SER A 222 7.64 -11.19 -4.92
CA SER A 222 8.87 -10.47 -5.25
C SER A 222 9.59 -11.05 -6.46
N ILE A 223 9.63 -12.39 -6.59
CA ILE A 223 10.21 -13.07 -7.75
C ILE A 223 9.44 -12.68 -9.02
N LEU A 224 8.10 -12.70 -8.96
CA LEU A 224 7.26 -12.34 -10.09
C LEU A 224 7.46 -10.89 -10.54
N ARG A 225 7.53 -9.94 -9.59
CA ARG A 225 7.75 -8.51 -9.88
C ARG A 225 9.11 -8.21 -10.53
N LEU A 226 10.15 -8.93 -10.12
CA LEU A 226 11.51 -8.77 -10.66
C LEU A 226 11.64 -9.27 -12.10
N SER A 227 10.89 -10.30 -12.48
CA SER A 227 10.85 -10.75 -13.88
C SER A 227 10.18 -9.70 -14.78
N SER A 228 9.01 -9.18 -14.41
CA SER A 228 8.28 -8.20 -15.24
C SER A 228 9.04 -6.90 -15.50
N ILE A 229 9.87 -6.44 -14.56
CA ILE A 229 10.66 -5.21 -14.72
C ILE A 229 11.81 -5.38 -15.73
N LYS A 230 12.38 -6.59 -15.86
CA LYS A 230 13.47 -6.84 -16.81
C LYS A 230 13.01 -6.74 -18.26
N ASP A 231 11.77 -7.16 -18.53
CA ASP A 231 11.22 -7.18 -19.88
C ASP A 231 10.81 -5.76 -20.33
N PHE A 232 10.27 -4.96 -19.41
CA PHE A 232 9.93 -3.55 -19.65
C PHE A 232 11.12 -2.66 -20.03
N MET A 233 12.35 -3.06 -19.69
CA MET A 233 13.57 -2.28 -19.91
C MET A 233 14.11 -2.35 -21.36
N LYS A 234 13.54 -3.18 -22.23
CA LYS A 234 14.08 -3.42 -23.59
C LYS A 234 13.27 -2.81 -24.73
N THR A 235 12.05 -2.30 -24.52
CA THR A 235 11.10 -2.13 -25.62
C THR A 235 10.52 -0.70 -25.74
N SER A 236 10.18 -0.31 -26.97
CA SER A 236 9.89 1.07 -27.40
C SER A 236 8.41 1.48 -27.37
N ASN A 237 7.50 0.65 -26.83
CA ASN A 237 6.03 0.87 -26.86
C ASN A 237 5.37 0.73 -25.47
N PRO A 238 4.99 1.84 -24.80
CA PRO A 238 4.47 1.81 -23.44
C PRO A 238 3.05 1.19 -23.32
N THR A 239 2.22 1.28 -24.36
CA THR A 239 0.80 0.84 -24.33
C THR A 239 0.63 -0.69 -24.35
N CYS A 240 1.51 -1.40 -25.05
CA CYS A 240 1.52 -2.88 -25.10
C CYS A 240 2.20 -3.48 -23.85
N GLU A 241 3.30 -2.88 -23.41
CA GLU A 241 4.10 -3.39 -22.27
C GLU A 241 3.44 -3.09 -20.91
N THR A 242 2.54 -2.10 -20.82
CA THR A 242 1.80 -1.89 -19.55
C THR A 242 1.00 -3.15 -19.14
N ILE A 243 0.60 -3.99 -20.10
CA ILE A 243 -0.03 -5.28 -19.82
C ILE A 243 0.94 -6.28 -19.18
N SER A 244 2.19 -6.36 -19.64
CA SER A 244 3.19 -7.31 -19.11
C SER A 244 3.53 -7.01 -17.64
N VAL A 245 3.57 -5.73 -17.26
CA VAL A 245 3.77 -5.28 -15.87
C VAL A 245 2.55 -5.50 -14.98
N VAL A 246 1.33 -5.32 -15.52
CA VAL A 246 0.09 -5.42 -14.72
C VAL A 246 -0.35 -6.87 -14.53
N TYR A 247 -0.22 -7.71 -15.55
CA TYR A 247 -0.81 -9.06 -15.54
C TYR A 247 0.18 -10.19 -15.30
N PHE A 248 1.49 -9.96 -15.26
CA PHE A 248 2.52 -11.00 -15.12
C PHE A 248 2.39 -12.16 -16.14
N TYR A 249 1.62 -11.97 -17.21
CA TYR A 249 1.56 -12.90 -18.33
C TYR A 249 2.59 -12.43 -19.34
N ASP A 250 3.59 -13.28 -19.55
CA ASP A 250 4.48 -13.21 -20.69
C ASP A 250 3.60 -13.23 -21.95
N GLY A 251 3.62 -12.13 -22.70
CA GLY A 251 2.75 -11.89 -23.83
C GLY A 251 3.25 -12.56 -25.11
N ASP A 252 3.65 -13.83 -25.04
CA ASP A 252 4.20 -14.53 -26.21
C ASP A 252 3.14 -15.34 -27.00
N GLU A 253 1.85 -15.27 -26.63
CA GLU A 253 0.81 -16.12 -27.26
C GLU A 253 -0.47 -15.40 -27.71
N GLN A 254 -0.38 -14.16 -28.22
CA GLN A 254 -1.52 -13.49 -28.91
C GLN A 254 -1.14 -12.74 -30.20
N PHE A 255 0.10 -12.83 -30.70
CA PHE A 255 0.50 -12.25 -31.99
C PHE A 255 0.66 -13.33 -33.07
N ASN A 256 -0.43 -14.07 -33.36
CA ASN A 256 -0.54 -14.82 -34.61
C ASN A 256 -1.99 -15.24 -34.95
N ILE A 257 -2.93 -14.29 -35.02
CA ILE A 257 -4.13 -14.39 -35.88
C ILE A 257 -4.44 -13.00 -36.43
#